data_AF-A0A8B6FMH0-F1
#
_entry.id   AF-A0A8B6FMH0-F1
#
_cell.length_a   1.000
_cell.length_b   1.000
_cell.length_c   1.000
_cell.angle_alpha   90.00
_cell.angle_beta   90.00
_cell.angle_gamma   90.00
#
_symmetry.space_group_name_H-M   'P 1'
#
loop_
_entity.id
_entity.type
_entity.pdbx_description
1 polymer ?
#
loop_
_entity_poly.entity_id
_entity_poly.type
_entity_poly.pdbx_seq_one_letter_code
_entity_poly.pdbx_strand_id
1 'polypeptide(L)'
;MGDCQAQELPETNIVHVIDGGSLLYRIPWIKGQTFSQICMKYIDHIRKRFSNQTVVMDGYNSSSTKDITHLRRSKGIQSNTITFTRDMPLRIKKETFLLNQSNKQRFVEMLIDIFQEHSFEAIQAKEDADLLIDRTAVEKSNRQEVVIHGEDTDLLILLCHLAEKNSHCIFFTTDKQSAMKNSKVWNIQKTQQVLGEEVCHQLPFVHSITGCDTTSRLHCIGKPAVFKKIKSDRHLQTQGEAFRMESMGKDDICKACEEVLVNLYGGMPLEGLDILRWRKFTTKTMALNRSSIVQVQTLPPTSDAAKFHSMRVYLQCLYNEKLFPIEMTKQPAPEFLLKIIHCNCKTDCDNRRCSCRKNGIPCSSGCGECRGINCSNSKHELEELDVEENEDT
;
A
#
# COMPACT_ATOMS: atom_id res chain seq x y z
N MET A 1 -7.24 -10.15 -17.11
CA MET A 1 -6.63 -9.32 -18.16
C MET A 1 -6.79 -10.00 -19.54
N GLY A 2 -7.94 -10.61 -19.86
CA GLY A 2 -8.02 -11.53 -21.02
C GLY A 2 -7.24 -12.84 -20.76
N ASP A 3 -7.12 -13.70 -21.78
CA ASP A 3 -6.27 -14.90 -21.74
C ASP A 3 -4.82 -14.57 -22.12
N CYS A 4 -4.12 -14.00 -21.15
CA CYS A 4 -2.71 -13.64 -21.20
C CYS A 4 -1.82 -14.69 -20.51
N GLN A 5 -2.40 -15.84 -20.13
CA GLN A 5 -1.64 -16.94 -19.54
C GLN A 5 -0.80 -17.60 -20.64
N ALA A 6 0.42 -17.99 -20.28
CA ALA A 6 1.19 -18.97 -21.01
C ALA A 6 0.82 -20.36 -20.48
N GLN A 7 0.76 -21.36 -21.36
CA GLN A 7 0.48 -22.73 -20.94
C GLN A 7 1.66 -23.32 -20.16
N GLU A 8 2.89 -22.98 -20.56
CA GLU A 8 4.13 -23.53 -19.99
C GLU A 8 5.23 -22.45 -19.94
N LEU A 9 6.23 -22.67 -19.08
CA LEU A 9 7.46 -21.88 -19.04
C LEU A 9 8.39 -22.35 -20.18
N PRO A 10 9.29 -21.48 -20.66
CA PRO A 10 10.35 -21.94 -21.55
C PRO A 10 11.22 -23.00 -20.86
N GLU A 11 11.88 -23.85 -21.64
CA GLU A 11 12.69 -24.97 -21.12
C GLU A 11 14.21 -24.77 -21.21
N THR A 12 14.69 -23.93 -22.13
CA THR A 12 16.14 -23.79 -22.42
C THR A 12 16.56 -22.34 -22.56
N ASN A 13 17.82 -22.02 -22.20
CA ASN A 13 18.42 -20.69 -22.32
C ASN A 13 17.68 -19.59 -21.54
N ILE A 14 17.43 -19.83 -20.26
CA ILE A 14 16.62 -18.96 -19.40
C ILE A 14 17.50 -18.34 -18.31
N VAL A 15 17.21 -17.09 -17.94
CA VAL A 15 17.63 -16.53 -16.65
C VAL A 15 16.47 -16.55 -15.67
N HIS A 16 16.74 -16.97 -14.44
CA HIS A 16 15.76 -16.92 -13.35
C HIS A 16 16.02 -15.71 -12.46
N VAL A 17 15.11 -14.74 -12.43
CA VAL A 17 15.15 -13.64 -11.47
C VAL A 17 14.24 -13.99 -10.30
N ILE A 18 14.78 -13.98 -9.09
CA ILE A 18 14.10 -14.48 -7.90
C ILE A 18 13.88 -13.34 -6.92
N ASP A 19 12.62 -13.15 -6.52
CA ASP A 19 12.22 -12.26 -5.42
C ASP A 19 12.78 -12.81 -4.10
N GLY A 20 13.88 -12.19 -3.66
CA GLY A 20 14.58 -12.50 -2.43
C GLY A 20 13.77 -12.17 -1.18
N GLY A 21 12.88 -11.18 -1.24
CA GLY A 21 11.95 -10.83 -0.17
C GLY A 21 10.96 -11.96 0.09
N SER A 22 10.31 -12.48 -0.95
CA SER A 22 9.44 -13.66 -0.86
C SER A 22 10.19 -14.91 -0.44
N LEU A 23 11.38 -15.15 -1.03
CA LEU A 23 12.23 -16.29 -0.70
C LEU A 23 12.62 -16.31 0.79
N LEU A 24 12.97 -15.14 1.35
CA LEU A 24 13.32 -14.96 2.76
C LEU A 24 12.24 -15.50 3.70
N TYR A 25 10.96 -15.35 3.37
CA TYR A 25 9.85 -15.87 4.17
C TYR A 25 9.52 -17.34 3.86
N ARG A 26 9.81 -17.82 2.65
CA ARG A 26 9.49 -19.19 2.21
C ARG A 26 10.31 -20.27 2.92
N ILE A 27 11.60 -20.06 3.16
CA ILE A 27 12.47 -21.12 3.71
C ILE A 27 12.32 -21.25 5.24
N PRO A 28 11.95 -22.42 5.78
CA PRO A 28 11.74 -22.58 7.22
C PRO A 28 13.06 -22.61 8.01
N TRP A 29 13.13 -21.82 9.09
CA TRP A 29 14.28 -21.81 10.00
C TRP A 29 13.98 -22.67 11.22
N ILE A 30 14.93 -23.52 11.60
CA ILE A 30 14.80 -24.38 12.77
C ILE A 30 15.66 -23.79 13.89
N LYS A 31 15.05 -23.56 15.05
CA LYS A 31 15.77 -23.08 16.24
C LYS A 31 16.90 -24.05 16.60
N GLY A 32 18.07 -23.51 16.91
CA GLY A 32 19.28 -24.29 17.18
C GLY A 32 20.19 -24.51 15.97
N GLN A 33 19.70 -24.29 14.73
CA GLN A 33 20.57 -24.29 13.55
C GLN A 33 21.45 -23.04 13.52
N THR A 34 22.67 -23.17 13.03
CA THR A 34 23.55 -22.02 12.80
C THR A 34 23.03 -21.16 11.66
N PHE A 35 23.37 -19.88 11.63
CA PHE A 35 23.00 -19.01 10.51
C PHE A 35 23.57 -19.51 9.18
N SER A 36 24.78 -20.08 9.17
CA SER A 36 25.36 -20.75 8.01
C SER A 36 24.49 -21.91 7.52
N GLN A 37 24.06 -22.80 8.43
CA GLN A 37 23.15 -23.90 8.09
C GLN A 37 21.80 -23.40 7.55
N ILE A 38 21.30 -22.28 8.07
CA ILE A 38 20.09 -21.63 7.57
C ILE A 38 20.32 -21.10 6.15
N CYS A 39 21.41 -20.38 5.90
CA CYS A 39 21.75 -19.85 4.58
C CYS A 39 21.93 -20.98 3.54
N MET A 40 22.57 -22.10 3.92
CA MET A 40 22.71 -23.26 3.04
C MET A 40 21.36 -23.85 2.58
N LYS A 41 20.30 -23.73 3.38
CA LYS A 41 18.96 -24.14 2.93
C LYS A 41 18.45 -23.30 1.75
N TYR A 42 18.81 -22.03 1.68
CA TYR A 42 18.46 -21.17 0.55
C TYR A 42 19.26 -21.57 -0.70
N ILE A 43 20.56 -21.84 -0.52
CA ILE A 43 21.42 -22.35 -1.60
C ILE A 43 20.84 -23.64 -2.18
N ASP A 44 20.54 -24.62 -1.32
CA ASP A 44 19.98 -25.90 -1.73
C ASP A 44 18.63 -25.73 -2.42
N HIS A 45 17.78 -24.82 -1.91
CA HIS A 45 16.47 -24.55 -2.49
C HIS A 45 16.58 -24.02 -3.93
N ILE A 46 17.45 -23.05 -4.15
CA ILE A 46 17.64 -22.42 -5.46
C ILE A 46 18.33 -23.40 -6.42
N ARG A 47 19.43 -24.01 -5.99
CA ARG A 47 20.24 -24.91 -6.84
C ARG A 47 19.45 -26.10 -7.37
N LYS A 48 18.51 -26.63 -6.58
CA LYS A 48 17.66 -27.76 -6.98
C LYS A 48 16.65 -27.42 -8.06
N ARG A 49 16.39 -26.13 -8.32
CA ARG A 49 15.22 -25.68 -9.09
C ARG A 49 15.56 -24.76 -10.24
N PHE A 50 16.64 -24.00 -10.12
CA PHE A 50 16.96 -22.93 -11.03
C PHE A 50 18.40 -23.08 -11.49
N SER A 51 18.59 -23.07 -12.80
CA SER A 51 19.86 -22.85 -13.46
C SER A 51 19.98 -21.38 -13.84
N ASN A 52 21.17 -20.78 -13.76
CA ASN A 52 21.39 -19.38 -14.15
C ASN A 52 20.44 -18.39 -13.44
N GLN A 53 20.70 -18.18 -12.16
CA GLN A 53 19.84 -17.47 -11.23
C GLN A 53 20.44 -16.11 -10.83
N THR A 54 19.55 -15.14 -10.66
CA THR A 54 19.81 -13.85 -10.05
C THR A 54 18.82 -13.64 -8.91
N VAL A 55 19.30 -13.52 -7.68
CA VAL A 55 18.47 -13.24 -6.51
C VAL A 55 18.51 -11.75 -6.22
N VAL A 56 17.35 -11.11 -6.14
CA VAL A 56 17.25 -9.69 -5.81
C VAL A 56 16.64 -9.56 -4.41
N MET A 57 17.40 -9.01 -3.48
CA MET A 57 17.02 -8.86 -2.07
C MET A 57 16.61 -7.41 -1.76
N ASP A 58 15.66 -7.23 -0.85
CA ASP A 58 15.36 -5.91 -0.28
C ASP A 58 16.55 -5.35 0.52
N GLY A 59 16.58 -4.02 0.63
CA GLY A 59 17.35 -3.26 1.60
C GLY A 59 16.48 -2.80 2.78
N TYR A 60 17.09 -2.77 3.97
CA TYR A 60 16.44 -2.35 5.23
C TYR A 60 17.28 -1.31 5.99
N ASN A 61 18.23 -0.64 5.31
CA ASN A 61 19.17 0.31 5.91
C ASN A 61 18.67 1.77 5.99
N SER A 62 17.60 2.12 5.29
CA SER A 62 17.05 3.47 5.27
C SER A 62 15.57 3.50 5.67
N SER A 63 15.11 4.68 6.10
CA SER A 63 13.69 4.97 6.19
C SER A 63 13.06 4.74 4.83
N SER A 64 12.06 3.87 4.76
CA SER A 64 11.37 3.56 3.52
C SER A 64 10.00 4.23 3.48
N THR A 65 9.53 4.54 2.27
CA THR A 65 8.13 4.91 2.06
C THR A 65 7.15 3.82 2.55
N LYS A 66 7.61 2.57 2.73
CA LYS A 66 6.83 1.46 3.29
C LYS A 66 6.90 1.35 4.83
N ASP A 67 7.58 2.25 5.56
CA ASP A 67 7.74 2.15 7.03
C ASP A 67 6.42 2.08 7.80
N ILE A 68 5.43 2.90 7.43
CA ILE A 68 4.09 2.86 8.03
C ILE A 68 3.43 1.49 7.79
N THR A 69 3.63 0.92 6.61
CA THR A 69 3.13 -0.40 6.24
C THR A 69 3.85 -1.49 7.03
N HIS A 70 5.17 -1.39 7.24
CA HIS A 70 5.93 -2.27 8.11
C HIS A 70 5.45 -2.22 9.56
N LEU A 71 5.19 -1.02 10.10
CA LEU A 71 4.67 -0.83 11.47
C LEU A 71 3.28 -1.47 11.65
N ARG A 72 2.40 -1.33 10.66
CA ARG A 72 1.08 -1.99 10.66
C ARG A 72 1.23 -3.52 10.65
N ARG A 73 2.12 -4.06 9.81
CA ARG A 73 2.37 -5.50 9.70
C ARG A 73 2.99 -6.07 10.99
N SER A 74 3.84 -5.31 11.68
CA SER A 74 4.45 -5.71 12.95
C SER A 74 3.51 -5.57 14.16
N LYS A 75 2.36 -4.92 14.00
CA LYS A 75 1.44 -4.55 15.10
C LYS A 75 2.14 -3.74 16.21
N GLY A 76 3.18 -3.00 15.86
CA GLY A 76 4.01 -2.25 16.82
C GLY A 76 4.93 -3.12 17.69
N ILE A 77 5.06 -4.42 17.41
CA ILE A 77 5.95 -5.32 18.15
C ILE A 77 7.38 -5.12 17.63
N GLN A 78 8.29 -4.70 18.52
CA GLN A 78 9.72 -4.61 18.24
C GLN A 78 10.46 -5.77 18.90
N SER A 79 11.33 -6.44 18.14
CA SER A 79 12.27 -7.43 18.65
C SER A 79 13.62 -6.77 18.94
N ASN A 80 14.37 -7.33 19.89
CA ASN A 80 15.72 -6.89 20.19
C ASN A 80 16.66 -7.07 18.98
N THR A 81 17.60 -6.15 18.84
CA THR A 81 18.72 -6.27 17.92
C THR A 81 19.67 -7.34 18.44
N ILE A 82 20.00 -8.33 17.61
CA ILE A 82 20.79 -9.52 17.96
C ILE A 82 22.12 -9.43 17.24
N THR A 83 23.24 -9.51 17.93
CA THR A 83 24.55 -9.70 17.28
C THR A 83 24.76 -11.19 17.03
N PHE A 84 25.09 -11.56 15.79
CA PHE A 84 25.30 -12.96 15.39
C PHE A 84 26.38 -13.09 14.32
N THR A 85 27.01 -14.26 14.27
CA THR A 85 27.92 -14.69 13.19
C THR A 85 27.37 -15.93 12.49
N ARG A 86 28.01 -16.35 11.39
CA ARG A 86 27.63 -17.53 10.60
C ARG A 86 27.51 -18.80 11.46
N ASP A 87 28.38 -18.99 12.46
CA ASP A 87 28.42 -20.21 13.29
C ASP A 87 27.51 -20.17 14.52
N MET A 88 26.91 -19.01 14.84
CA MET A 88 26.02 -18.91 16.00
C MET A 88 24.66 -19.56 15.73
N PRO A 89 24.10 -20.33 16.69
CA PRO A 89 22.77 -20.91 16.52
C PRO A 89 21.67 -19.86 16.70
N LEU A 90 20.63 -19.94 15.84
CA LEU A 90 19.41 -19.17 15.99
C LEU A 90 18.69 -19.57 17.29
N ARG A 91 18.53 -18.63 18.23
CA ARG A 91 17.90 -18.89 19.55
C ARG A 91 16.42 -18.50 19.63
N ILE A 92 15.93 -17.73 18.68
CA ILE A 92 14.55 -17.24 18.65
C ILE A 92 13.80 -17.75 17.41
N LYS A 93 12.50 -17.49 17.33
CA LYS A 93 11.71 -17.81 16.14
C LYS A 93 12.07 -16.89 14.98
N LYS A 94 11.99 -17.39 13.75
CA LYS A 94 12.23 -16.64 12.51
C LYS A 94 11.40 -15.36 12.46
N GLU A 95 10.12 -15.47 12.77
CA GLU A 95 9.17 -14.36 12.69
C GLU A 95 9.61 -13.24 13.63
N THR A 96 9.98 -13.58 14.86
CA THR A 96 10.50 -12.62 15.84
C THR A 96 11.80 -11.98 15.38
N PHE A 97 12.72 -12.76 14.79
CA PHE A 97 13.99 -12.26 14.29
C PHE A 97 13.79 -11.24 13.15
N LEU A 98 12.92 -11.56 12.19
CA LEU A 98 12.65 -10.76 11.00
C LEU A 98 11.78 -9.52 11.27
N LEU A 99 11.19 -9.36 12.47
CA LEU A 99 10.49 -8.13 12.87
C LEU A 99 11.44 -6.95 13.12
N ASN A 100 12.72 -7.22 13.41
CA ASN A 100 13.73 -6.17 13.62
C ASN A 100 14.49 -5.90 12.30
N GLN A 101 14.40 -4.68 11.80
CA GLN A 101 15.02 -4.28 10.52
C GLN A 101 16.54 -4.47 10.51
N SER A 102 17.24 -4.14 11.60
CA SER A 102 18.70 -4.33 11.70
C SER A 102 19.13 -5.80 11.72
N ASN A 103 18.31 -6.69 12.28
CA ASN A 103 18.53 -8.14 12.21
C ASN A 103 18.29 -8.65 10.79
N LYS A 104 17.20 -8.17 10.17
CA LYS A 104 16.83 -8.53 8.80
C LYS A 104 17.91 -8.12 7.80
N GLN A 105 18.39 -6.87 7.89
CA GLN A 105 19.47 -6.36 7.05
C GLN A 105 20.73 -7.22 7.16
N ARG A 106 21.26 -7.39 8.38
CA ARG A 106 22.52 -8.14 8.58
C ARG A 106 22.41 -9.59 8.13
N PHE A 107 21.22 -10.19 8.25
CA PHE A 107 20.98 -11.53 7.73
C PHE A 107 20.97 -11.53 6.19
N VAL A 108 20.34 -10.54 5.56
CA VAL A 108 20.33 -10.41 4.09
C VAL A 108 21.75 -10.19 3.55
N GLU A 109 22.55 -9.31 4.16
CA GLU A 109 23.96 -9.11 3.80
C GLU A 109 24.74 -10.43 3.89
N MET A 110 24.63 -11.16 5.00
CA MET A 110 25.25 -12.48 5.16
C MET A 110 24.78 -13.48 4.11
N LEU A 111 23.49 -13.46 3.75
CA LEU A 111 22.92 -14.36 2.77
C LEU A 111 23.42 -14.04 1.35
N ILE A 112 23.57 -12.76 1.01
CA ILE A 112 24.14 -12.29 -0.26
C ILE A 112 25.58 -12.76 -0.40
N ASP A 113 26.41 -12.59 0.65
CA ASP A 113 27.80 -13.08 0.63
C ASP A 113 27.85 -14.58 0.35
N ILE A 114 26.98 -15.36 1.01
CA ILE A 114 26.92 -16.82 0.84
C ILE A 114 26.40 -17.20 -0.56
N PHE A 115 25.47 -16.43 -1.14
CA PHE A 115 25.05 -16.61 -2.53
C PHE A 115 26.22 -16.43 -3.49
N GLN A 116 26.99 -15.35 -3.32
CA GLN A 116 28.14 -15.05 -4.18
C GLN A 116 29.26 -16.08 -4.04
N GLU A 117 29.55 -16.55 -2.81
CA GLU A 117 30.49 -17.65 -2.54
C GLU A 117 30.11 -18.95 -3.28
N HIS A 118 28.82 -19.14 -3.56
CA HIS A 118 28.28 -20.30 -4.26
C HIS A 118 27.97 -20.02 -5.74
N SER A 119 28.56 -18.95 -6.30
CA SER A 119 28.44 -18.52 -7.69
C SER A 119 27.02 -18.16 -8.13
N PHE A 120 26.18 -17.70 -7.20
CA PHE A 120 24.88 -17.13 -7.54
C PHE A 120 25.03 -15.62 -7.67
N GLU A 121 24.40 -15.04 -8.68
CA GLU A 121 24.29 -13.59 -8.76
C GLU A 121 23.28 -13.13 -7.70
N ALA A 122 23.70 -12.23 -6.83
CA ALA A 122 22.86 -11.68 -5.76
C ALA A 122 23.04 -10.17 -5.70
N ILE A 123 21.93 -9.45 -5.78
CA ILE A 123 21.86 -7.99 -5.83
C ILE A 123 20.97 -7.52 -4.69
N GLN A 124 21.30 -6.38 -4.07
CA GLN A 124 20.49 -5.77 -3.03
C GLN A 124 19.91 -4.44 -3.50
N ALA A 125 18.61 -4.23 -3.28
CA ALA A 125 17.97 -2.94 -3.40
C ALA A 125 18.35 -2.02 -2.24
N LYS A 126 18.22 -0.71 -2.44
CA LYS A 126 18.41 0.27 -1.37
C LYS A 126 17.29 0.19 -0.32
N GLU A 127 16.06 0.03 -0.80
CA GLU A 127 14.85 -0.14 0.00
C GLU A 127 14.09 -1.37 -0.53
N ASP A 128 12.92 -1.16 -1.11
CA ASP A 128 12.09 -2.20 -1.68
C ASP A 128 12.67 -2.76 -3.00
N ALA A 129 12.61 -4.07 -3.18
CA ALA A 129 13.20 -4.74 -4.34
C ALA A 129 12.32 -4.75 -5.60
N ASP A 130 11.03 -4.41 -5.53
CA ASP A 130 10.07 -4.62 -6.62
C ASP A 130 10.56 -4.03 -7.96
N LEU A 131 10.96 -2.75 -7.95
CA LEU A 131 11.48 -2.08 -9.15
C LEU A 131 12.82 -2.67 -9.62
N LEU A 132 13.70 -3.06 -8.70
CA LEU A 132 15.00 -3.64 -9.04
C LEU A 132 14.84 -5.04 -9.65
N ILE A 133 13.90 -5.85 -9.16
CA ILE A 133 13.55 -7.16 -9.73
C ILE A 133 13.18 -6.99 -11.20
N ASP A 134 12.25 -6.08 -11.49
CA ASP A 134 11.74 -5.90 -12.85
C ASP A 134 12.76 -5.26 -13.78
N ARG A 135 13.54 -4.28 -13.31
CA ARG A 135 14.66 -3.73 -14.09
C ARG A 135 15.71 -4.78 -14.42
N THR A 136 16.06 -5.62 -13.44
CA THR A 136 16.99 -6.74 -13.64
C THR A 136 16.46 -7.70 -14.70
N ALA A 137 15.16 -8.00 -14.67
CA ALA A 137 14.55 -8.87 -15.66
C ALA A 137 14.51 -8.25 -17.06
N VAL A 138 14.15 -6.96 -17.18
CA VAL A 138 14.16 -6.23 -18.45
C VAL A 138 15.57 -6.18 -19.03
N GLU A 139 16.58 -5.86 -18.22
CA GLU A 139 17.98 -5.83 -18.68
C GLU A 139 18.44 -7.20 -19.20
N LYS A 140 18.12 -8.28 -18.47
CA LYS A 140 18.50 -9.64 -18.86
C LYS A 140 17.73 -10.14 -20.09
N SER A 141 16.51 -9.64 -20.30
CA SER A 141 15.68 -9.97 -21.48
C SER A 141 16.32 -9.53 -22.81
N ASN A 142 17.29 -8.62 -22.77
CA ASN A 142 18.05 -8.23 -23.95
C ASN A 142 18.90 -9.36 -24.54
N ARG A 143 19.21 -10.40 -23.76
CA ARG A 143 20.08 -11.50 -24.18
C ARG A 143 19.37 -12.84 -24.34
N GLN A 144 18.38 -13.11 -23.50
CA GLN A 144 17.69 -14.39 -23.48
C GLN A 144 16.36 -14.29 -22.71
N GLU A 145 15.56 -15.35 -22.72
CA GLU A 145 14.29 -15.37 -21.99
C GLU A 145 14.50 -15.30 -20.48
N VAL A 146 13.57 -14.63 -19.79
CA VAL A 146 13.66 -14.41 -18.35
C VAL A 146 12.40 -14.93 -17.66
N VAL A 147 12.57 -15.65 -16.56
CA VAL A 147 11.46 -16.05 -15.69
C VAL A 147 11.63 -15.41 -14.32
N ILE A 148 10.66 -14.60 -13.93
CA ILE A 148 10.58 -13.98 -12.61
C ILE A 148 9.75 -14.85 -11.69
N HIS A 149 10.30 -15.13 -10.52
CA HIS A 149 9.68 -15.91 -9.45
C HIS A 149 9.37 -14.98 -8.28
N GLY A 150 8.12 -14.53 -8.19
CA GLY A 150 7.66 -13.57 -7.17
C GLY A 150 6.21 -13.80 -6.76
N GLU A 151 5.82 -13.33 -5.57
CA GLU A 151 4.43 -13.45 -5.09
C GLU A 151 3.65 -12.14 -5.20
N ASP A 152 4.33 -11.00 -5.32
CA ASP A 152 3.67 -9.70 -5.40
C ASP A 152 3.07 -9.47 -6.79
N THR A 153 1.80 -9.04 -6.82
CA THR A 153 1.12 -8.65 -8.06
C THR A 153 1.62 -7.33 -8.61
N ASP A 154 2.29 -6.53 -7.79
CA ASP A 154 2.81 -5.22 -8.19
C ASP A 154 3.96 -5.37 -9.20
N LEU A 155 4.72 -6.48 -9.14
CA LEU A 155 5.67 -6.88 -10.19
C LEU A 155 5.00 -7.02 -11.56
N LEU A 156 3.80 -7.62 -11.64
CA LEU A 156 3.10 -7.75 -12.92
C LEU A 156 2.72 -6.39 -13.52
N ILE A 157 2.36 -5.42 -12.68
CA ILE A 157 1.99 -4.06 -13.07
C ILE A 157 3.20 -3.33 -13.64
N LEU A 158 4.32 -3.39 -12.92
CA LEU A 158 5.61 -2.83 -13.29
C LEU A 158 6.17 -3.47 -14.57
N LEU A 159 6.16 -4.80 -14.69
CA LEU A 159 6.61 -5.50 -15.91
C LEU A 159 5.80 -5.12 -17.15
N CYS A 160 4.47 -5.04 -17.03
CA CYS A 160 3.64 -4.61 -18.16
C CYS A 160 3.98 -3.20 -18.63
N HIS A 161 4.47 -2.35 -17.73
CA HIS A 161 4.89 -0.99 -18.01
C HIS A 161 6.33 -0.89 -18.54
N LEU A 162 7.27 -1.65 -17.98
CA LEU A 162 8.71 -1.53 -18.22
C LEU A 162 9.24 -2.43 -19.35
N ALA A 163 8.56 -3.54 -19.67
CA ALA A 163 9.06 -4.49 -20.65
C ALA A 163 9.11 -3.88 -22.07
N GLU A 164 10.25 -4.08 -22.73
CA GLU A 164 10.48 -3.59 -24.08
C GLU A 164 9.89 -4.55 -25.13
N LYS A 165 9.40 -4.00 -26.25
CA LYS A 165 8.79 -4.80 -27.32
C LYS A 165 9.79 -5.64 -28.11
N ASN A 166 11.06 -5.21 -28.15
CA ASN A 166 12.11 -5.79 -28.99
C ASN A 166 13.08 -6.69 -28.22
N SER A 167 12.73 -7.11 -27.00
CA SER A 167 13.53 -8.03 -26.19
C SER A 167 12.95 -9.45 -26.16
N HIS A 168 13.69 -10.39 -25.58
CA HIS A 168 13.19 -11.76 -25.37
C HIS A 168 12.02 -11.78 -24.37
N CYS A 169 11.23 -12.84 -24.43
CA CYS A 169 10.05 -12.96 -23.59
C CYS A 169 10.41 -12.95 -22.09
N ILE A 170 9.64 -12.17 -21.33
CA ILE A 170 9.67 -12.19 -19.87
C ILE A 170 8.43 -12.94 -19.40
N PHE A 171 8.63 -13.87 -18.48
CA PHE A 171 7.58 -14.66 -17.86
C PHE A 171 7.52 -14.34 -16.37
N PHE A 172 6.32 -14.14 -15.85
CA PHE A 172 6.08 -13.96 -14.41
C PHE A 172 5.29 -15.15 -13.86
N THR A 173 5.77 -15.75 -12.78
CA THR A 173 5.09 -16.85 -12.09
C THR A 173 5.28 -16.76 -10.58
N THR A 174 4.31 -17.31 -9.85
CA THR A 174 4.45 -17.52 -8.41
C THR A 174 5.34 -18.72 -8.14
N ASP A 175 6.15 -18.62 -7.09
CA ASP A 175 6.98 -19.71 -6.61
C ASP A 175 6.20 -20.65 -5.65
N LYS A 176 5.13 -21.24 -6.18
CA LYS A 176 4.30 -22.22 -5.44
C LYS A 176 4.72 -23.64 -5.77
N GLN A 177 5.10 -24.39 -4.72
CA GLN A 177 5.61 -25.76 -4.80
C GLN A 177 4.54 -26.85 -5.00
N SER A 178 3.26 -26.53 -5.27
CA SER A 178 2.25 -27.58 -5.28
C SER A 178 2.37 -28.45 -6.53
N ALA A 179 2.51 -29.76 -6.32
CA ALA A 179 2.35 -30.84 -7.30
C ALA A 179 1.00 -30.81 -8.06
N MET A 180 0.09 -29.91 -7.70
CA MET A 180 -1.06 -29.53 -8.52
C MET A 180 -0.58 -28.62 -9.64
N LYS A 181 -0.34 -29.21 -10.82
CA LYS A 181 -0.28 -28.55 -12.13
C LYS A 181 -1.26 -27.38 -12.15
N ASN A 182 -0.76 -26.14 -12.22
CA ASN A 182 -1.43 -24.88 -12.60
C ASN A 182 -0.80 -23.66 -11.87
N SER A 183 0.54 -23.57 -11.80
CA SER A 183 1.17 -22.26 -11.51
C SER A 183 0.79 -21.31 -12.65
N LYS A 184 0.16 -20.18 -12.33
CA LYS A 184 -0.22 -19.20 -13.35
C LYS A 184 1.05 -18.56 -13.90
N VAL A 185 1.35 -18.83 -15.17
CA VAL A 185 2.44 -18.21 -15.91
C VAL A 185 1.88 -17.07 -16.74
N TRP A 186 2.50 -15.91 -16.64
CA TRP A 186 2.16 -14.73 -17.41
C TRP A 186 3.28 -14.45 -18.40
N ASN A 187 2.99 -14.47 -19.69
CA ASN A 187 3.91 -13.94 -20.70
C ASN A 187 3.66 -12.43 -20.79
N ILE A 188 4.67 -11.64 -20.44
CA ILE A 188 4.54 -10.19 -20.31
C ILE A 188 4.28 -9.53 -21.67
N GLN A 189 4.99 -9.94 -22.72
CA GLN A 189 4.81 -9.42 -24.06
C GLN A 189 3.41 -9.73 -24.61
N LYS A 190 2.90 -10.96 -24.42
CA LYS A 190 1.51 -11.31 -24.74
C LYS A 190 0.52 -10.48 -23.94
N THR A 191 0.81 -10.23 -22.66
CA THR A 191 -0.02 -9.37 -21.81
C THR A 191 -0.05 -7.94 -22.35
N GLN A 192 1.10 -7.37 -22.72
CA GLN A 192 1.18 -6.04 -23.33
C GLN A 192 0.40 -5.96 -24.66
N GLN A 193 0.47 -7.00 -25.50
CA GLN A 193 -0.30 -7.09 -26.74
C GLN A 193 -1.81 -7.07 -26.49
N VAL A 194 -2.29 -7.85 -25.50
CA VAL A 194 -3.72 -7.91 -25.15
C VAL A 194 -4.22 -6.63 -24.51
N LEU A 195 -3.39 -5.96 -23.71
CA LEU A 195 -3.78 -4.72 -23.03
C LEU A 195 -3.69 -3.50 -23.96
N GLY A 196 -2.73 -3.49 -24.88
CA GLY A 196 -2.37 -2.33 -25.66
C GLY A 196 -1.43 -1.41 -24.89
N GLU A 197 -0.55 -0.74 -25.64
CA GLU A 197 0.50 0.13 -25.12
C GLU A 197 -0.03 1.26 -24.23
N GLU A 198 -1.11 1.92 -24.66
CA GLU A 198 -1.73 3.00 -23.91
C GLU A 198 -2.22 2.55 -22.53
N VAL A 199 -2.84 1.38 -22.43
CA VAL A 199 -3.33 0.84 -21.15
C VAL A 199 -2.16 0.43 -20.26
N CYS A 200 -1.14 -0.23 -20.82
CA CYS A 200 0.08 -0.58 -20.09
C CYS A 200 0.76 0.64 -19.47
N HIS A 201 0.82 1.73 -20.23
CA HIS A 201 1.34 3.01 -19.76
C HIS A 201 0.52 3.64 -18.63
N GLN A 202 -0.77 3.34 -18.53
CA GLN A 202 -1.65 3.85 -17.48
C GLN A 202 -1.66 2.96 -16.22
N LEU A 203 -1.10 1.75 -16.26
CA LEU A 203 -1.12 0.80 -15.13
C LEU A 203 -0.50 1.36 -13.84
N PRO A 204 0.68 2.04 -13.87
CA PRO A 204 1.24 2.69 -12.68
C PRO A 204 0.27 3.67 -12.04
N PHE A 205 -0.34 4.53 -12.86
CA PHE A 205 -1.33 5.50 -12.40
C PHE A 205 -2.55 4.82 -11.77
N VAL A 206 -3.13 3.81 -12.44
CA VAL A 206 -4.27 3.06 -11.91
C VAL A 206 -3.94 2.36 -10.58
N HIS A 207 -2.74 1.79 -10.49
CA HIS A 207 -2.24 1.12 -9.28
C HIS A 207 -2.12 2.11 -8.12
N SER A 208 -1.47 3.25 -8.34
CA SER A 208 -1.22 4.27 -7.32
C SER A 208 -2.47 5.05 -6.92
N ILE A 209 -3.32 5.48 -7.88
CA ILE A 209 -4.51 6.30 -7.60
C ILE A 209 -5.56 5.56 -6.76
N THR A 210 -5.66 4.24 -6.94
CA THR A 210 -6.63 3.40 -6.20
C THR A 210 -6.13 2.96 -4.83
N GLY A 211 -4.84 3.17 -4.54
CA GLY A 211 -4.20 2.78 -3.28
C GLY A 211 -3.20 1.64 -3.47
N CYS A 212 -1.96 1.88 -3.09
CA CYS A 212 -0.89 0.89 -2.94
C CYS A 212 -0.23 1.01 -1.55
N ASP A 213 0.90 0.36 -1.32
CA ASP A 213 1.59 0.37 -0.01
C ASP A 213 1.96 1.79 0.47
N THR A 214 2.09 2.75 -0.46
CA THR A 214 2.55 4.13 -0.21
C THR A 214 1.48 5.19 -0.48
N THR A 215 0.31 4.83 -1.00
CA THR A 215 -0.80 5.77 -1.27
C THR A 215 -2.06 5.41 -0.48
N SER A 216 -2.95 6.38 -0.28
CA SER A 216 -4.22 6.13 0.42
C SER A 216 -5.17 5.32 -0.44
N ARG A 217 -5.89 4.37 0.18
CA ARG A 217 -6.96 3.62 -0.51
C ARG A 217 -8.22 4.48 -0.61
N LEU A 218 -8.81 4.53 -1.81
CA LEU A 218 -10.11 5.13 -2.04
C LEU A 218 -11.21 4.15 -1.61
N HIS A 219 -12.04 4.55 -0.65
CA HIS A 219 -13.15 3.70 -0.21
C HIS A 219 -14.22 3.59 -1.32
N CYS A 220 -14.80 2.40 -1.49
CA CYS A 220 -15.72 2.01 -2.58
C CYS A 220 -15.13 1.95 -4.00
N ILE A 221 -13.90 2.40 -4.22
CA ILE A 221 -13.24 2.36 -5.54
C ILE A 221 -12.10 1.35 -5.49
N GLY A 222 -12.15 0.33 -6.35
CA GLY A 222 -11.13 -0.71 -6.43
C GLY A 222 -10.35 -0.68 -7.75
N LYS A 223 -9.14 -1.24 -7.72
CA LYS A 223 -8.28 -1.46 -8.91
C LYS A 223 -9.05 -2.03 -10.11
N PRO A 224 -9.88 -3.09 -9.98
CA PRO A 224 -10.61 -3.63 -11.15
C PRO A 224 -11.60 -2.66 -11.77
N ALA A 225 -12.25 -1.81 -10.97
CA ALA A 225 -13.22 -0.84 -11.47
C ALA A 225 -12.54 0.26 -12.28
N VAL A 226 -11.44 0.82 -11.74
CA VAL A 226 -10.67 1.86 -12.44
C VAL A 226 -9.96 1.29 -13.66
N PHE A 227 -9.41 0.07 -13.57
CA PHE A 227 -8.82 -0.63 -14.71
C PHE A 227 -9.84 -0.94 -15.82
N LYS A 228 -11.09 -1.25 -15.49
CA LYS A 228 -12.13 -1.41 -16.52
C LYS A 228 -12.44 -0.07 -17.19
N LYS A 229 -12.49 1.00 -16.39
CA LYS A 229 -12.87 2.34 -16.85
C LYS A 229 -11.79 3.01 -17.70
N ILE A 230 -10.51 2.87 -17.35
CA ILE A 230 -9.38 3.45 -18.10
C ILE A 230 -9.27 2.91 -19.54
N LYS A 231 -9.88 1.75 -19.83
CA LYS A 231 -9.88 1.17 -21.19
C LYS A 231 -10.79 1.91 -22.18
N SER A 232 -11.75 2.70 -21.68
CA SER A 232 -12.76 3.36 -22.52
C SER A 232 -12.94 4.85 -22.23
N ASP A 233 -12.54 5.31 -21.03
CA ASP A 233 -12.72 6.70 -20.60
C ASP A 233 -11.50 7.55 -20.99
N ARG A 234 -11.59 8.22 -22.15
CA ARG A 234 -10.52 9.08 -22.68
C ARG A 234 -10.16 10.23 -21.74
N HIS A 235 -11.15 10.80 -21.04
CA HIS A 235 -10.86 11.87 -20.09
C HIS A 235 -10.00 11.35 -18.94
N LEU A 236 -10.35 10.18 -18.38
CA LEU A 236 -9.55 9.54 -17.34
C LEU A 236 -8.14 9.19 -17.84
N GLN A 237 -7.99 8.73 -19.09
CA GLN A 237 -6.68 8.50 -19.72
C GLN A 237 -5.86 9.79 -19.76
N THR A 238 -6.41 10.87 -20.33
CA THR A 238 -5.72 12.17 -20.43
C THR A 238 -5.28 12.70 -19.07
N GLN A 239 -6.15 12.65 -18.05
CA GLN A 239 -5.75 13.09 -16.70
C GLN A 239 -4.66 12.20 -16.09
N GLY A 240 -4.69 10.88 -16.37
CA GLY A 240 -3.65 9.95 -15.94
C GLY A 240 -2.28 10.20 -16.59
N GLU A 241 -2.24 10.74 -17.81
CA GLU A 241 -0.98 11.08 -18.49
C GLU A 241 -0.18 12.14 -17.76
N ALA A 242 -0.86 13.11 -17.14
CA ALA A 242 -0.20 14.16 -16.35
C ALA A 242 0.70 13.57 -15.26
N PHE A 243 0.33 12.43 -14.67
CA PHE A 243 1.10 11.80 -13.59
C PHE A 243 2.41 11.15 -14.05
N ARG A 244 2.66 11.10 -15.36
CA ARG A 244 3.86 10.49 -15.96
C ARG A 244 4.86 11.51 -16.46
N MET A 245 4.49 12.78 -16.50
CA MET A 245 5.32 13.85 -17.05
C MET A 245 6.14 14.51 -15.94
N GLU A 246 7.48 14.38 -15.96
CA GLU A 246 8.36 14.90 -14.90
C GLU A 246 8.26 16.42 -14.68
N SER A 247 7.87 17.17 -15.71
CA SER A 247 7.82 18.64 -15.71
C SER A 247 6.52 19.23 -15.18
N MET A 248 5.58 18.42 -14.70
CA MET A 248 4.26 18.91 -14.29
C MET A 248 4.32 19.72 -13.00
N GLY A 249 3.64 20.87 -13.01
CA GLY A 249 3.44 21.70 -11.82
C GLY A 249 2.57 20.98 -10.80
N LYS A 250 2.88 21.19 -9.50
CA LYS A 250 2.10 20.59 -8.40
C LYS A 250 0.60 20.91 -8.49
N ASP A 251 0.26 22.14 -8.88
CA ASP A 251 -1.13 22.58 -8.99
C ASP A 251 -1.86 21.87 -10.13
N ASP A 252 -1.18 21.61 -11.25
CA ASP A 252 -1.77 20.90 -12.38
C ASP A 252 -1.99 19.43 -12.05
N ILE A 253 -1.05 18.80 -11.34
CA ILE A 253 -1.20 17.45 -10.79
C ILE A 253 -2.35 17.38 -9.78
N CYS A 254 -2.52 18.40 -8.93
CA CYS A 254 -3.67 18.46 -8.01
C CYS A 254 -4.99 18.56 -8.76
N LYS A 255 -5.08 19.44 -9.76
CA LYS A 255 -6.28 19.62 -10.59
C LYS A 255 -6.63 18.35 -11.35
N ALA A 256 -5.64 17.71 -11.98
CA ALA A 256 -5.84 16.46 -12.70
C ALA A 256 -6.36 15.35 -11.77
N CYS A 257 -5.78 15.23 -10.57
CA CYS A 257 -6.27 14.29 -9.56
C CYS A 257 -7.71 14.59 -9.12
N GLU A 258 -8.03 15.85 -8.91
CA GLU A 258 -9.36 16.26 -8.49
C GLU A 258 -10.40 15.87 -9.55
N GLU A 259 -10.15 16.16 -10.83
CA GLU A 259 -11.03 15.73 -11.93
C GLU A 259 -11.14 14.20 -12.03
N VAL A 260 -10.03 13.48 -11.85
CA VAL A 260 -10.04 12.01 -11.78
C VAL A 260 -10.96 11.54 -10.66
N LEU A 261 -10.81 12.06 -9.45
CA LEU A 261 -11.58 11.63 -8.29
C LEU A 261 -13.06 12.01 -8.44
N VAL A 262 -13.37 13.20 -8.95
CA VAL A 262 -14.74 13.61 -9.30
C VAL A 262 -15.36 12.59 -10.24
N ASN A 263 -14.67 12.25 -11.33
CA ASN A 263 -15.11 11.25 -12.30
C ASN A 263 -15.30 9.86 -11.66
N LEU A 264 -14.34 9.38 -10.87
CA LEU A 264 -14.40 8.06 -10.23
C LEU A 264 -15.53 7.93 -9.20
N TYR A 265 -15.89 9.04 -8.54
CA TYR A 265 -17.04 9.08 -7.63
C TYR A 265 -18.37 9.39 -8.36
N GLY A 266 -18.39 9.51 -9.68
CA GLY A 266 -19.61 9.79 -10.46
C GLY A 266 -20.10 11.23 -10.31
N GLY A 267 -19.17 12.17 -10.18
CA GLY A 267 -19.43 13.60 -10.31
C GLY A 267 -19.45 14.06 -11.77
N MET A 268 -19.90 15.30 -11.96
CA MET A 268 -19.89 15.97 -13.26
C MET A 268 -18.52 16.62 -13.52
N PRO A 269 -18.10 16.76 -14.79
CA PRO A 269 -16.87 17.49 -15.11
C PRO A 269 -16.87 18.89 -14.49
N LEU A 270 -15.73 19.32 -13.92
CA LEU A 270 -15.57 20.62 -13.26
C LEU A 270 -16.48 20.87 -12.04
N GLU A 271 -17.14 19.83 -11.49
CA GLU A 271 -17.98 19.97 -10.29
C GLU A 271 -17.15 20.32 -9.05
N GLY A 272 -15.90 19.82 -8.98
CA GLY A 272 -15.05 19.94 -7.80
C GLY A 272 -15.44 18.96 -6.68
N LEU A 273 -14.46 18.52 -5.89
CA LEU A 273 -14.66 17.47 -4.89
C LEU A 273 -15.55 17.90 -3.75
N ASP A 274 -15.42 19.14 -3.27
CA ASP A 274 -16.16 19.60 -2.09
C ASP A 274 -17.66 19.75 -2.40
N ILE A 275 -18.01 20.23 -3.60
CA ILE A 275 -19.39 20.31 -4.09
C ILE A 275 -19.95 18.90 -4.30
N LEU A 276 -19.22 18.01 -4.97
CA LEU A 276 -19.62 16.61 -5.15
C LEU A 276 -19.84 15.90 -3.81
N ARG A 277 -18.93 16.13 -2.85
CA ARG A 277 -18.99 15.55 -1.50
C ARG A 277 -20.22 16.05 -0.76
N TRP A 278 -20.51 17.35 -0.80
CA TRP A 278 -21.72 17.93 -0.22
C TRP A 278 -22.99 17.37 -0.87
N ARG A 279 -23.07 17.35 -2.20
CA ARG A 279 -24.22 16.79 -2.94
C ARG A 279 -24.48 15.34 -2.56
N LYS A 280 -23.45 14.50 -2.50
CA LYS A 280 -23.57 13.10 -2.08
C LYS A 280 -23.95 12.95 -0.61
N PHE A 281 -23.43 13.79 0.27
CA PHE A 281 -23.83 13.80 1.67
C PHE A 281 -25.32 14.12 1.80
N THR A 282 -25.78 15.22 1.22
CA THR A 282 -27.19 15.63 1.24
C THR A 282 -28.11 14.55 0.66
N THR A 283 -27.74 13.96 -0.48
CA THR A 283 -28.50 12.87 -1.11
C THR A 283 -28.63 11.67 -0.17
N LYS A 284 -27.54 11.26 0.50
CA LYS A 284 -27.58 10.15 1.44
C LYS A 284 -28.42 10.49 2.67
N THR A 285 -28.26 11.68 3.24
CA THR A 285 -29.06 12.12 4.39
C THR A 285 -30.55 12.13 4.08
N MET A 286 -30.96 12.54 2.87
CA MET A 286 -32.37 12.52 2.45
C MET A 286 -32.92 11.10 2.22
N ALA A 287 -32.08 10.16 1.79
CA ALA A 287 -32.49 8.78 1.51
C ALA A 287 -32.50 7.87 2.75
N LEU A 288 -31.88 8.31 3.85
CA LEU A 288 -31.72 7.53 5.07
C LEU A 288 -32.93 7.69 6.00
N ASN A 289 -33.31 6.58 6.65
CA ASN A 289 -34.26 6.62 7.76
C ASN A 289 -33.64 7.38 8.94
N ARG A 290 -34.46 8.06 9.76
CA ARG A 290 -34.03 8.92 10.89
C ARG A 290 -33.05 8.27 11.88
N SER A 291 -32.94 6.94 11.92
CA SER A 291 -32.05 6.18 12.81
C SER A 291 -30.69 5.81 12.20
N SER A 292 -30.41 6.17 10.95
CA SER A 292 -29.21 5.74 10.23
C SER A 292 -28.23 6.89 9.96
N ILE A 293 -26.95 6.65 10.23
CA ILE A 293 -25.87 7.64 10.11
C ILE A 293 -25.16 7.47 8.76
N VAL A 294 -24.89 8.60 8.08
CA VAL A 294 -24.07 8.61 6.87
C VAL A 294 -22.67 8.12 7.20
N GLN A 295 -22.27 7.02 6.58
CA GLN A 295 -20.92 6.49 6.67
C GLN A 295 -19.95 7.40 5.90
N VAL A 296 -19.21 8.26 6.60
CA VAL A 296 -18.38 9.34 6.02
C VAL A 296 -17.32 8.81 5.05
N GLN A 297 -16.79 7.60 5.30
CA GLN A 297 -15.84 6.92 4.42
C GLN A 297 -16.41 6.61 3.03
N THR A 298 -17.73 6.57 2.87
CA THR A 298 -18.39 6.31 1.58
C THR A 298 -18.57 7.56 0.72
N LEU A 299 -18.07 8.71 1.18
CA LEU A 299 -18.09 9.99 0.46
C LEU A 299 -16.76 10.20 -0.28
N PRO A 300 -16.73 10.98 -1.38
CA PRO A 300 -15.49 11.40 -2.03
C PRO A 300 -14.57 12.13 -1.05
N PRO A 301 -13.23 12.06 -1.16
CA PRO A 301 -12.34 12.83 -0.29
C PRO A 301 -12.61 14.34 -0.40
N THR A 302 -12.18 15.10 0.61
CA THR A 302 -12.15 16.57 0.49
C THR A 302 -11.08 16.99 -0.53
N SER A 303 -11.23 18.17 -1.11
CA SER A 303 -10.22 18.76 -1.99
C SER A 303 -8.83 18.79 -1.33
N ASP A 304 -8.76 19.14 -0.05
CA ASP A 304 -7.52 19.19 0.74
C ASP A 304 -6.86 17.80 0.87
N ALA A 305 -7.63 16.76 1.21
CA ALA A 305 -7.11 15.40 1.32
C ALA A 305 -6.67 14.85 -0.05
N ALA A 306 -7.38 15.23 -1.12
CA ALA A 306 -7.07 14.83 -2.48
C ALA A 306 -5.73 15.40 -2.96
N LYS A 307 -5.31 16.60 -2.53
CA LYS A 307 -3.99 17.17 -2.85
C LYS A 307 -2.84 16.30 -2.35
N PHE A 308 -2.89 15.87 -1.09
CA PHE A 308 -1.85 15.00 -0.52
C PHE A 308 -1.86 13.61 -1.16
N HIS A 309 -3.05 13.07 -1.46
CA HIS A 309 -3.15 11.82 -2.21
C HIS A 309 -2.53 11.97 -3.61
N SER A 310 -2.86 13.05 -4.31
CA SER A 310 -2.33 13.38 -5.64
C SER A 310 -0.80 13.39 -5.66
N MET A 311 -0.18 14.09 -4.71
CA MET A 311 1.27 14.16 -4.62
C MET A 311 1.88 12.77 -4.44
N ARG A 312 1.34 11.94 -3.53
CA ARG A 312 1.84 10.57 -3.35
C ARG A 312 1.68 9.71 -4.60
N VAL A 313 0.55 9.84 -5.31
CA VAL A 313 0.31 9.12 -6.57
C VAL A 313 1.34 9.53 -7.61
N TYR A 314 1.62 10.83 -7.75
CA TYR A 314 2.61 11.35 -8.69
C TYR A 314 4.02 10.82 -8.40
N LEU A 315 4.44 10.83 -7.13
CA LEU A 315 5.73 10.26 -6.74
C LEU A 315 5.86 8.78 -7.13
N GLN A 316 4.79 8.00 -6.94
CA GLN A 316 4.78 6.59 -7.28
C GLN A 316 4.77 6.34 -8.79
N CYS A 317 4.10 7.18 -9.57
CA CYS A 317 4.05 7.04 -11.03
C CYS A 317 5.39 7.37 -11.70
N LEU A 318 6.17 8.28 -11.12
CA LEU A 318 7.48 8.67 -11.66
C LEU A 318 8.62 7.72 -11.29
N TYR A 319 8.40 6.78 -10.35
CA TYR A 319 9.45 5.88 -9.83
C TYR A 319 10.72 6.62 -9.39
N ASN A 320 10.57 7.83 -8.85
CA ASN A 320 11.69 8.70 -8.53
C ASN A 320 12.06 8.56 -7.04
N GLU A 321 13.19 7.89 -6.78
CA GLU A 321 13.73 7.58 -5.44
C GLU A 321 14.17 8.81 -4.62
N LYS A 322 13.97 10.05 -5.11
CA LYS A 322 14.43 11.28 -4.45
C LYS A 322 13.32 12.10 -3.77
N LEU A 323 12.08 11.66 -3.83
CA LEU A 323 10.95 12.45 -3.36
C LEU A 323 10.22 11.77 -2.19
N PHE A 324 10.00 12.52 -1.12
CA PHE A 324 9.32 12.04 0.09
C PHE A 324 7.89 12.55 0.17
N PRO A 325 6.92 11.71 0.59
CA PRO A 325 5.55 12.12 0.77
C PRO A 325 5.43 13.10 1.95
N ILE A 326 4.73 14.22 1.75
CA ILE A 326 4.37 15.14 2.84
C ILE A 326 3.10 14.64 3.51
N GLU A 327 3.11 14.55 4.84
CA GLU A 327 1.94 14.18 5.65
C GLU A 327 0.87 15.27 5.64
N MET A 328 -0.36 14.93 6.03
CA MET A 328 -1.43 15.91 6.14
C MET A 328 -1.09 16.99 7.17
N THR A 329 -1.25 18.27 6.82
CA THR A 329 -0.99 19.41 7.71
C THR A 329 -2.12 19.67 8.71
N LYS A 330 -3.24 18.95 8.58
CA LYS A 330 -4.43 19.05 9.44
C LYS A 330 -4.81 17.70 9.99
N GLN A 331 -5.46 17.69 11.15
CA GLN A 331 -6.02 16.49 11.76
C GLN A 331 -7.10 15.86 10.86
N PRO A 332 -7.26 14.52 10.87
CA PRO A 332 -8.23 13.80 10.02
C PRO A 332 -9.69 14.19 10.29
N ALA A 333 -9.97 14.78 11.44
CA ALA A 333 -11.20 15.49 11.76
C ALA A 333 -10.90 16.62 12.75
N PRO A 334 -11.75 17.66 12.86
CA PRO A 334 -11.73 18.60 13.96
C PRO A 334 -11.52 17.91 15.31
N GLU A 335 -10.70 18.50 16.17
CA GLU A 335 -10.30 17.89 17.44
C GLU A 335 -11.50 17.48 18.32
N PHE A 336 -12.58 18.27 18.28
CA PHE A 336 -13.80 17.94 19.01
C PHE A 336 -14.46 16.65 18.50
N LEU A 337 -14.43 16.36 17.19
CA LEU A 337 -14.98 15.14 16.59
C LEU A 337 -14.15 13.90 16.95
N LEU A 338 -12.83 14.04 17.04
CA LEU A 338 -11.92 12.97 17.47
C LEU A 338 -12.10 12.62 18.95
N LYS A 339 -12.67 13.54 19.74
CA LYS A 339 -12.98 13.39 21.16
C LYS A 339 -14.45 13.02 21.43
N ILE A 340 -15.29 12.80 20.41
CA ILE A 340 -16.68 12.38 20.61
C ILE A 340 -16.69 10.95 21.15
N ILE A 341 -16.85 10.85 22.47
CA ILE A 341 -17.10 9.61 23.17
C ILE A 341 -18.57 9.65 23.59
N HIS A 342 -19.36 8.71 23.07
CA HIS A 342 -20.74 8.53 23.48
C HIS A 342 -20.86 7.31 24.39
N CYS A 343 -21.77 7.35 25.36
CA CYS A 343 -22.11 6.19 26.16
C CYS A 343 -23.40 5.54 25.64
N ASN A 344 -23.56 4.25 25.90
CA ASN A 344 -24.83 3.52 25.69
C ASN A 344 -25.41 3.08 27.04
N CYS A 345 -25.21 3.91 28.08
CA CYS A 345 -25.75 3.62 29.40
C CYS A 345 -27.28 3.53 29.32
N LYS A 346 -27.83 2.43 29.82
CA LYS A 346 -29.28 2.23 30.00
C LYS A 346 -29.78 2.74 31.35
N THR A 347 -28.85 2.95 32.27
CA THR A 347 -29.07 3.47 33.62
C THR A 347 -28.33 4.79 33.76
N ASP A 348 -28.47 5.45 34.91
CA ASP A 348 -27.83 6.74 35.14
C ASP A 348 -26.30 6.68 34.96
N CYS A 349 -25.71 7.79 34.52
CA CYS A 349 -24.29 7.92 34.17
C CYS A 349 -23.44 8.36 35.38
N ASP A 350 -23.74 7.84 36.57
CA ASP A 350 -23.15 8.27 37.85
C ASP A 350 -21.80 7.62 38.16
N ASN A 351 -21.41 6.58 37.43
CA ASN A 351 -20.20 5.80 37.71
C ASN A 351 -19.34 5.57 36.46
N ARG A 352 -18.13 5.04 36.67
CA ARG A 352 -17.13 4.82 35.61
C ARG A 352 -17.50 3.70 34.61
N ARG A 353 -18.69 3.10 34.69
CA ARG A 353 -19.26 2.27 33.60
C ARG A 353 -19.72 3.12 32.42
N CYS A 354 -20.05 4.40 32.66
CA CYS A 354 -20.27 5.36 31.59
C CYS A 354 -18.94 5.73 30.90
N SER A 355 -18.84 5.49 29.59
CA SER A 355 -17.65 5.83 28.80
C SER A 355 -17.36 7.33 28.81
N CYS A 356 -18.38 8.19 28.75
CA CYS A 356 -18.21 9.65 28.85
C CYS A 356 -17.58 10.03 30.20
N ARG A 357 -18.18 9.59 31.31
CA ARG A 357 -17.69 9.88 32.67
C ARG A 357 -16.31 9.29 32.94
N LYS A 358 -16.06 8.05 32.49
CA LYS A 358 -14.75 7.40 32.62
C LYS A 358 -13.63 8.21 31.96
N ASN A 359 -13.93 8.89 30.86
CA ASN A 359 -13.00 9.73 30.13
C ASN A 359 -13.10 11.22 30.51
N GLY A 360 -13.81 11.55 31.59
CA GLY A 360 -13.87 12.90 32.14
C GLY A 360 -14.64 13.91 31.28
N ILE A 361 -15.53 13.45 30.39
CA ILE A 361 -16.35 14.34 29.56
C ILE A 361 -17.85 14.19 29.89
N PRO A 362 -18.65 15.27 29.76
CA PRO A 362 -20.09 15.20 29.95
C PRO A 362 -20.77 14.41 28.83
N CYS A 363 -21.89 13.78 29.15
CA CYS A 363 -22.75 13.13 28.17
C CYS A 363 -23.39 14.21 27.27
N SER A 364 -23.37 13.98 25.96
CA SER A 364 -23.98 14.86 24.94
C SER A 364 -25.22 14.23 24.31
N SER A 365 -25.91 14.99 23.46
CA SER A 365 -27.05 14.53 22.65
C SER A 365 -26.75 13.31 21.76
N GLY A 366 -25.47 13.02 21.51
CA GLY A 366 -25.02 11.81 20.80
C GLY A 366 -24.93 10.55 21.65
N CYS A 367 -25.14 10.63 22.97
CA CYS A 367 -25.18 9.45 23.85
C CYS A 367 -26.48 8.67 23.68
N GLY A 368 -26.43 7.34 23.78
CA GLY A 368 -27.52 6.42 23.45
C GLY A 368 -28.85 6.75 24.14
N GLU A 369 -29.05 6.24 25.36
CA GLU A 369 -30.32 6.42 26.06
C GLU A 369 -30.38 7.75 26.83
N CYS A 370 -29.28 8.13 27.50
CA CYS A 370 -29.27 9.34 28.32
C CYS A 370 -29.31 10.63 27.49
N ARG A 371 -28.79 10.61 26.26
CA ARG A 371 -28.71 11.75 25.32
C ARG A 371 -28.22 13.06 25.95
N GLY A 372 -27.42 12.99 27.01
CA GLY A 372 -26.93 14.17 27.73
C GLY A 372 -28.04 15.03 28.36
N ILE A 373 -29.26 14.51 28.50
CA ILE A 373 -30.42 15.21 29.07
C ILE A 373 -30.87 14.47 30.34
N ASN A 374 -30.95 13.14 30.28
CA ASN A 374 -31.47 12.28 31.35
C ASN A 374 -30.34 11.49 32.04
N CYS A 375 -29.25 12.16 32.43
CA CYS A 375 -28.26 11.53 33.29
C CYS A 375 -27.46 12.53 34.12
N SER A 376 -26.95 12.08 35.26
CA SER A 376 -26.09 12.83 36.19
C SER A 376 -24.72 13.28 35.64
N ASN A 377 -24.39 12.87 34.41
CA ASN A 377 -23.16 13.29 33.73
C ASN A 377 -23.43 14.28 32.59
N SER A 378 -24.63 14.88 32.49
CA SER A 378 -24.90 15.98 31.54
C SER A 378 -24.26 17.29 32.01
N LYS A 379 -23.98 18.21 31.08
CA LYS A 379 -23.66 19.61 31.42
C LYS A 379 -24.98 20.31 31.72
N HIS A 380 -25.20 20.75 32.96
CA HIS A 380 -26.18 21.78 33.24
C HIS A 380 -25.58 23.13 32.79
N GLU A 381 -26.14 23.73 31.75
CA GLU A 381 -25.90 25.13 31.45
C GLU A 381 -26.60 25.96 32.54
N LEU A 382 -25.83 26.59 33.41
CA LEU A 382 -26.25 27.80 34.11
C LEU A 382 -25.53 28.95 33.42
N GLU A 383 -26.22 29.60 32.48
CA GLU A 383 -25.83 30.91 31.98
C GLU A 383 -26.18 31.94 33.06
N GLU A 384 -25.19 32.43 33.80
CA GLU A 384 -25.28 33.74 34.43
C GLU A 384 -24.88 34.77 33.36
N LEU A 385 -25.89 35.47 32.85
CA LEU A 385 -25.74 36.65 32.00
C LEU A 385 -25.34 37.83 32.89
N ASP A 386 -24.04 38.14 32.96
CA ASP A 386 -23.58 39.43 33.45
C ASP A 386 -23.87 40.49 32.38
N VAL A 387 -25.00 41.18 32.55
CA VAL A 387 -25.32 42.43 31.86
C VAL A 387 -24.63 43.55 32.63
N GLU A 388 -23.45 43.98 32.18
CA GLU A 388 -22.90 45.27 32.59
C GLU A 388 -23.62 46.39 31.82
N GLU A 389 -24.61 47.00 32.46
CA GLU A 389 -25.06 48.36 32.14
C GLU A 389 -23.93 49.34 32.43
N ASN A 390 -23.43 50.02 31.40
CA ASN A 390 -22.66 51.26 31.58
C ASN A 390 -23.51 52.42 31.08
N GLU A 391 -24.23 53.06 32.02
CA GLU A 391 -24.67 54.45 31.92
C GLU A 391 -23.60 55.37 32.50
N ASP A 392 -23.30 56.43 31.73
CA ASP A 392 -22.80 57.76 32.11
C ASP A 392 -21.48 57.91 32.89
N THR A 393 -20.41 58.31 32.19
CA THR A 393 -19.95 59.72 32.14
C THR A 393 -18.88 59.97 31.09
#